data_AF-A0A8K0NFN6-F1
#
_entry.id   AF-A0A8K0NFN6-F1
#
_cell.length_a   1.000
_cell.length_b   1.000
_cell.length_c   1.000
_cell.angle_alpha   90.00
_cell.angle_beta   90.00
_cell.angle_gamma   90.00
#
_symmetry.space_group_name_H-M   'P 1'
#
loop_
_entity.id
_entity.type
_entity.pdbx_description
1 polymer ?
#
loop_
_entity_poly.entity_id
_entity_poly.type
_entity_poly.pdbx_seq_one_letter_code
_entity_poly.pdbx_strand_id
1 'polypeptide(L)' 'HNSNMLWLDSTYPAKSRKRGTKRGSCAPSSGSPSDIEKTAPDSAVVFSNIKFGPIGSTFSGGK' A
#
# COMPACT_ATOMS: atom_id res chain seq x y z
N HIS A 1 12.49 5.29 -6.99
CA HIS A 1 13.12 3.98 -7.24
C HIS A 1 14.03 3.59 -6.08
N ASN A 2 13.51 3.00 -5.00
CA ASN A 2 14.33 2.61 -3.84
C ASN A 2 14.05 1.17 -3.41
N SER A 3 12.81 0.87 -3.02
CA SER A 3 12.42 -0.43 -2.46
C SER A 3 11.20 -1.04 -3.14
N ASN A 4 10.88 -0.62 -4.38
CA ASN A 4 9.81 -1.20 -5.22
C ASN A 4 8.45 -1.38 -4.51
N MET A 5 8.09 -0.45 -3.61
CA MET A 5 6.90 -0.54 -2.75
C MET A 5 6.82 -1.78 -1.84
N LEU A 6 7.86 -2.60 -1.77
CA LEU A 6 7.88 -3.86 -1.00
C LEU A 6 7.65 -3.66 0.50
N TRP A 7 8.03 -2.49 1.02
CA TRP A 7 7.82 -2.09 2.41
C TRP A 7 6.35 -1.85 2.76
N LEU A 8 5.47 -1.72 1.77
CA LEU A 8 4.04 -1.51 1.96
C LEU A 8 3.25 -2.79 1.69
N ASP A 9 3.47 -3.45 0.54
CA ASP A 9 2.57 -4.48 0.03
C ASP A 9 3.19 -5.88 -0.15
N SER A 10 4.46 -6.06 0.21
CA SER A 10 5.20 -7.32 0.01
C SER A 10 5.90 -7.78 1.30
N THR A 11 6.95 -8.60 1.16
CA THR A 11 7.85 -8.99 2.23
C THR A 11 9.11 -8.13 2.17
N TYR A 12 9.37 -7.36 3.23
CA TYR A 12 10.53 -6.47 3.33
C TYR A 12 11.26 -6.60 4.68
N PRO A 13 12.59 -6.82 4.70
CA PRO A 13 13.47 -7.05 3.55
C PRO A 13 13.08 -8.31 2.76
N ALA A 14 13.35 -8.31 1.45
CA ALA A 14 12.96 -9.40 0.55
C ALA A 14 13.45 -10.77 1.06
N LYS A 15 12.61 -11.80 0.93
CA LYS A 15 12.86 -13.19 1.36
C LYS A 15 13.01 -13.40 2.89
N SER A 16 12.90 -12.36 3.71
CA SER A 16 12.94 -12.52 5.17
C SER A 16 11.69 -13.21 5.70
N ARG A 17 11.85 -14.19 6.60
CA ARG A 17 10.77 -14.92 7.26
C ARG A 17 10.53 -14.49 8.72
N LYS A 18 11.19 -13.41 9.15
CA LYS A 18 11.05 -12.91 10.52
C LYS A 18 9.65 -12.32 10.73
N ARG A 19 9.16 -12.31 11.97
CA ARG A 19 7.90 -11.63 12.30
C ARG A 19 8.00 -10.15 11.91
N GLY A 20 6.92 -9.62 11.31
CA GLY A 20 6.83 -8.22 10.88
C GLY A 20 7.40 -7.91 9.49
N THR A 21 7.99 -8.88 8.78
CA THR A 21 8.52 -8.63 7.43
C THR A 21 7.49 -8.77 6.33
N LYS A 22 6.47 -9.62 6.49
CA LYS A 22 5.35 -9.76 5.55
C LYS A 22 4.30 -8.67 5.83
N ARG A 23 4.13 -7.74 4.88
CA ARG A 23 3.26 -6.56 4.98
C ARG A 23 2.11 -6.58 3.96
N GLY A 24 2.26 -7.38 2.91
CA GLY A 24 1.17 -7.74 2.01
C GLY A 24 1.44 -9.03 1.24
N SER A 25 0.64 -9.28 0.22
CA SER A 25 0.64 -10.49 -0.61
C SER A 25 1.43 -10.37 -1.91
N CYS A 26 1.84 -9.15 -2.31
CA CYS A 26 2.60 -8.94 -3.54
C CYS A 26 3.93 -9.69 -3.51
N ALA A 27 4.38 -10.20 -4.66
CA ALA A 27 5.63 -10.94 -4.78
C ALA A 27 6.85 -10.06 -4.44
N PRO A 28 7.92 -10.58 -3.80
CA PRO A 28 9.13 -9.80 -3.51
C PRO A 28 9.90 -9.29 -4.75
N SER A 29 9.50 -9.71 -5.95
CA SER A 29 10.04 -9.26 -7.24
C SER A 29 9.13 -8.23 -7.94
N SER A 30 8.02 -7.82 -7.33
CA SER A 30 7.07 -6.85 -7.90
C SER A 30 7.52 -5.39 -7.68
N GLY A 31 6.77 -4.45 -8.25
CA GLY A 31 6.91 -3.01 -8.00
C GLY A 31 8.16 -2.35 -8.59
N SER A 32 8.89 -3.06 -9.46
CA SER A 32 9.93 -2.44 -10.29
C SER A 32 9.27 -1.34 -11.13
N PRO A 33 9.70 -0.08 -11.00
CA PRO A 33 8.97 1.01 -11.65
C PRO A 33 8.98 0.91 -13.18
N SER A 34 10.07 0.44 -13.80
CA SER A 34 10.13 0.22 -15.25
C SER A 34 9.08 -0.77 -15.76
N ASP A 35 8.66 -1.71 -14.90
CA ASP A 35 7.70 -2.75 -15.24
C ASP A 35 6.28 -2.23 -15.01
N ILE A 36 6.03 -1.54 -13.90
CA ILE A 36 4.72 -0.98 -13.57
C ILE A 36 4.34 0.16 -14.52
N GLU A 37 5.28 1.04 -14.85
CA GLU A 37 5.04 2.15 -15.80
C GLU A 37 4.64 1.65 -17.19
N LYS A 38 5.09 0.45 -17.60
CA LYS A 38 4.71 -0.17 -18.87
C LYS A 38 3.40 -0.96 -18.79
N THR A 39 3.19 -1.67 -17.69
CA THR A 39 2.11 -2.66 -17.58
C THR A 39 0.82 -2.07 -17.01
N ALA A 40 0.90 -0.99 -16.24
CA ALA A 40 -0.25 -0.33 -15.65
C ALA A 40 -0.15 1.21 -15.77
N PRO A 41 0.05 1.76 -16.99
CA PRO A 41 0.32 3.18 -17.21
C PRO A 41 -0.84 4.09 -16.79
N ASP A 42 -2.08 3.61 -16.91
CA ASP A 42 -3.29 4.38 -16.64
C ASP A 42 -3.81 4.21 -15.19
N SER A 43 -2.96 3.70 -14.29
CA SER A 43 -3.31 3.54 -12.88
C SER A 43 -3.63 4.90 -12.26
N ALA A 44 -4.82 5.04 -11.66
CA ALA A 44 -5.28 6.27 -11.01
C ALA A 44 -5.96 5.98 -9.67
N VAL A 45 -6.02 6.99 -8.82
CA VAL A 45 -6.71 6.95 -7.51
C VAL A 45 -7.66 8.14 -7.41
N VAL A 46 -8.86 7.90 -6.84
CA VAL A 46 -9.86 8.95 -6.58
C VAL A 46 -10.08 9.08 -5.08
N PHE A 47 -9.81 10.27 -4.54
CA PHE A 47 -10.11 10.61 -3.15
C PHE A 47 -11.38 11.47 -3.10
N SER A 48 -12.31 11.15 -2.21
CA SER A 48 -13.55 11.91 -2.04
C SER A 48 -14.08 11.81 -0.61
N ASN A 49 -15.06 12.67 -0.26
CA ASN A 49 -15.77 12.63 1.02
C ASN A 49 -14.84 12.77 2.25
N ILE A 50 -13.89 13.72 2.20
CA ILE A 50 -13.03 14.05 3.34
C ILE A 50 -13.90 14.68 4.43
N LYS A 51 -13.78 14.18 5.67
CA LYS A 51 -14.51 14.67 6.85
C LYS A 51 -13.53 14.91 7.99
N PHE A 52 -13.77 15.94 8.78
CA PHE A 52 -12.93 16.33 9.92
C PHE A 52 -13.81 16.78 11.08
N GLY A 53 -13.45 16.38 12.30
CA GLY A 53 -14.16 16.74 13.51
C GLY A 53 -13.67 15.97 14.74
N PRO A 54 -14.35 16.11 15.89
CA PRO A 54 -14.04 15.36 17.11
C PRO A 54 -14.02 13.84 16.92
N ILE A 55 -13.43 13.12 17.87
CA ILE A 55 -13.43 11.64 17.89
C ILE A 55 -14.88 11.14 17.79
N GLY A 56 -15.11 10.21 16.86
CA GLY A 56 -16.45 9.63 16.63
C GLY A 56 -17.39 10.45 15.75
N SER A 57 -17.02 11.66 15.28
CA SER A 57 -17.94 12.54 14.53
C SER A 57 -18.02 12.28 13.02
N THR A 58 -17.11 11.47 12.46
CA THR A 58 -16.95 11.33 11.00
C THR A 58 -17.66 10.10 10.41
N PHE A 59 -18.31 9.28 11.23
CA PHE A 59 -19.07 8.10 10.83
C PHE A 59 -20.27 7.84 11.76
N SER A 60 -21.28 7.11 11.28
CA SER A 60 -22.41 6.65 12.08
C SER A 60 -22.07 5.27 12.66
N GLY A 61 -21.92 5.15 13.99
CA GLY A 61 -21.59 3.87 14.63
C GLY A 61 -20.68 3.94 15.86
N GLY A 62 -20.28 5.14 16.31
CA GLY A 62 -19.58 5.30 17.59
C GLY A 62 -20.52 5.04 18.77
N LYS A 63 -20.62 3.79 19.20
CA LYS A 63 -20.99 3.42 20.57
C LYS A 63 -19.76 2.92 21.30
#